data_AF-A0A0D8L1A5-F1
#
_entry.id   AF-A0A0D8L1A5-F1
#
_cell.length_a   1.000
_cell.length_b   1.000
_cell.length_c   1.000
_cell.angle_alpha   90.00
_cell.angle_beta   90.00
_cell.angle_gamma   90.00
#
_symmetry.space_group_name_H-M   'P 1'
#
loop_
_entity.id
_entity.type
_entity.pdbx_description
1 polymer ?
#
loop_
_entity_poly.entity_id
_entity_poly.type
_entity_poly.pdbx_seq_one_letter_code
_entity_poly.pdbx_strand_id
1 'polypeptide(L)' 'MFKIFILFLILIAGIIVGPLMAGHQGYVLIQTNNFDIETSVTGLIIIFLILQAVLMLLGWCWRRLKSGSTRTR' A
#
# COMPACT_ATOMS: atom_id res chain seq x y z
N MET A 1 -20.38 -17.91 4.23
CA MET A 1 -19.11 -17.20 4.48
C MET A 1 -18.47 -16.65 3.19
N PHE A 2 -18.44 -17.39 2.07
CA PHE A 2 -17.81 -16.96 0.82
C PHE A 2 -18.36 -15.64 0.22
N LYS A 3 -19.68 -15.40 0.33
CA LYS A 3 -20.30 -14.12 -0.10
C LYS A 3 -19.74 -12.90 0.64
N ILE A 4 -19.39 -13.05 1.92
CA ILE A 4 -18.80 -11.99 2.74
C ILE A 4 -17.36 -11.71 2.28
N PHE A 5 -16.61 -12.75 1.91
CA PHE A 5 -15.27 -12.63 1.36
C PHE A 5 -15.26 -11.85 0.03
N ILE A 6 -16.21 -12.17 -0.86
CA ILE A 6 -16.41 -11.42 -2.12
C ILE A 6 -16.76 -9.95 -1.84
N LEU A 7 -17.65 -9.69 -0.88
CA LEU A 7 -18.03 -8.33 -0.50
C LEU A 7 -16.82 -7.53 -0.01
N PHE A 8 -15.93 -8.18 0.75
CA PHE A 8 -14.71 -7.57 1.27
C PHE A 8 -13.71 -7.24 0.16
N LEU A 9 -13.57 -8.14 -0.82
CA LEU A 9 -12.72 -7.89 -1.99
C LEU A 9 -13.23 -6.70 -2.82
N ILE A 10 -14.54 -6.63 -3.02
CA ILE A 10 -15.20 -5.52 -3.71
C ILE A 10 -15.03 -4.22 -2.93
N LEU A 11 -15.13 -4.26 -1.60
CA LEU A 11 -14.91 -3.10 -0.73
C LEU A 11 -13.49 -2.55 -0.87
N ILE A 12 -12.48 -3.42 -0.81
CA ILE A 12 -11.07 -3.04 -0.98
C ILE A 12 -10.86 -2.42 -2.38
N ALA A 13 -11.40 -3.06 -3.42
CA ALA A 13 -11.33 -2.53 -4.78
C ALA A 13 -12.00 -1.15 -4.88
N GLY A 14 -13.17 -0.96 -4.26
CA GLY A 14 -13.88 0.32 -4.23
C GLY A 14 -13.11 1.42 -3.49
N ILE A 15 -12.43 1.09 -2.40
CA ILE A 15 -11.59 2.05 -1.64
C ILE A 15 -10.39 2.51 -2.48
N ILE A 16 -9.85 1.66 -3.36
CA ILE A 16 -8.72 2.01 -4.22
C ILE A 16 -9.21 2.76 -5.47
N VAL A 17 -10.29 2.29 -6.11
CA VAL A 17 -10.80 2.84 -7.37
C VAL A 17 -11.58 4.13 -7.17
N GLY A 18 -12.29 4.28 -6.05
CA GLY A 18 -13.07 5.49 -5.74
C GLY A 18 -12.23 6.79 -5.81
N PRO A 19 -11.08 6.86 -5.11
CA PRO A 19 -10.18 8.00 -5.19
C PRO A 19 -9.56 8.24 -6.58
N LEU A 20 -9.41 7.19 -7.39
CA LEU A 20 -8.91 7.30 -8.77
C LEU A 20 -9.97 7.89 -9.72
N MET A 21 -11.25 7.58 -9.49
CA MET A 21 -12.38 8.02 -10.33
C MET A 21 -12.98 9.37 -9.90
N ALA A 22 -12.69 9.85 -8.68
CA ALA A 22 -13.27 11.07 -8.14
C ALA A 22 -12.90 12.35 -8.90
N GLY A 23 -11.94 12.32 -9.83
CA GLY A 23 -11.56 13.44 -10.71
C GLY A 23 -10.88 14.62 -10.01
N HIS A 24 -11.15 14.83 -8.72
CA HIS A 24 -10.45 15.74 -7.81
C HIS A 24 -9.23 15.07 -7.20
N GLN A 25 -8.28 14.67 -8.04
CA GLN A 25 -6.95 14.31 -7.59
C GLN A 25 -6.26 15.58 -7.11
N GLY A 26 -5.91 15.66 -5.82
CA GLY A 26 -4.99 16.71 -5.36
C GLY A 26 -3.70 16.64 -6.18
N TYR A 27 -3.23 17.76 -6.70
CA TYR A 27 -2.01 17.80 -7.53
C TYR A 27 -0.78 17.97 -6.65
N VAL A 28 0.26 17.17 -6.90
CA VAL A 28 1.56 17.27 -6.24
C VAL A 28 2.64 17.34 -7.30
N LEU A 29 3.23 18.51 -7.42
CA LEU A 29 4.44 18.74 -8.19
C LEU A 29 5.65 18.64 -7.27
N ILE A 30 6.56 17.73 -7.56
CA ILE A 30 7.86 17.66 -6.90
C ILE A 30 8.89 18.18 -7.89
N GLN A 31 9.37 19.39 -7.64
CA GLN A 31 10.35 20.06 -8.48
C GLN A 31 11.76 19.85 -7.91
N THR A 32 12.62 19.18 -8.68
CA THR A 32 14.05 19.01 -8.42
C THR A 32 14.83 19.83 -9.45
N ASN A 33 16.08 20.20 -9.15
CA ASN A 33 16.91 21.09 -10.00
C ASN A 33 17.02 20.67 -11.50
N ASN A 34 16.73 19.40 -11.82
CA ASN A 34 16.74 18.86 -13.19
C ASN A 34 15.49 18.07 -13.57
N PHE A 35 14.53 17.86 -12.64
CA PHE A 35 13.43 16.91 -12.85
C PHE A 35 12.15 17.35 -12.13
N ASP A 36 11.08 17.36 -12.90
CA ASP A 36 9.74 17.67 -12.42
C ASP A 36 8.94 16.37 -12.41
N ILE A 37 8.49 15.96 -11.22
CA ILE A 37 7.68 14.76 -11.04
C ILE A 37 6.27 15.20 -10.68
N GLU A 38 5.35 14.99 -11.62
CA GLU A 38 3.93 15.27 -11.44
C GLU A 38 3.20 14.02 -10.94
N THR A 39 2.61 14.11 -9.76
CA THR A 39 1.85 13.00 -9.15
C THR A 39 0.55 13.51 -8.54
N SER A 40 -0.37 12.61 -8.25
CA SER A 40 -1.56 12.92 -7.47
C SER A 40 -1.36 12.61 -5.98
N VAL A 41 -1.95 13.43 -5.11
CA VAL A 41 -2.07 13.19 -3.65
C VAL A 41 -2.64 11.79 -3.40
N THR A 42 -3.64 11.40 -4.18
CA THR A 42 -4.24 10.05 -4.12
C THR A 42 -3.20 8.96 -4.40
N GLY A 43 -2.42 9.11 -5.47
CA GLY A 43 -1.36 8.17 -5.82
C GLY A 43 -0.30 8.05 -4.74
N LEU A 44 0.09 9.17 -4.13
CA LEU A 44 1.02 9.19 -3.00
C LEU A 44 0.49 8.42 -1.79
N ILE A 45 -0.78 8.61 -1.43
CA ILE A 45 -1.40 7.88 -0.31
C ILE A 45 -1.42 6.37 -0.60
N ILE A 46 -1.77 5.95 -1.82
CA ILE A 46 -1.78 4.54 -2.21
C ILE A 46 -0.37 3.94 -2.12
N ILE A 47 0.63 4.62 -2.70
CA ILE A 47 2.03 4.18 -2.66
C ILE A 47 2.52 4.08 -1.21
N PHE A 48 2.17 5.04 -0.36
CA PHE A 48 2.52 5.02 1.05
C PHE A 48 1.93 3.82 1.79
N LEU A 49 0.65 3.52 1.57
CA LEU A 49 -0.01 2.34 2.18
C LEU A 49 0.62 1.03 1.70
N ILE A 50 0.91 0.91 0.40
CA ILE A 50 1.59 -0.26 -0.16
C ILE A 50 2.98 -0.41 0.45
N LEU A 51 3.77 0.67 0.50
CA LEU A 51 5.10 0.67 1.10
C LEU A 51 5.05 0.23 2.56
N GLN A 52 4.09 0.73 3.34
CA GLN A 52 3.92 0.35 4.74
C GLN A 52 3.59 -1.14 4.90
N ALA A 53 2.71 -1.68 4.05
CA ALA A 53 2.37 -3.10 4.04
C ALA A 53 3.59 -3.97 3.66
N VAL A 54 4.37 -3.57 2.66
CA VAL A 54 5.61 -4.25 2.26
C VAL A 54 6.63 -4.25 3.39
N LEU A 55 6.85 -3.10 4.06
CA LEU A 55 7.75 -3.03 5.21
C LEU A 55 7.30 -3.93 6.36
N MET A 56 6.00 -4.00 6.64
CA MET A 56 5.44 -4.92 7.64
C MET A 56 5.66 -6.39 7.26
N LEU A 57 5.45 -6.75 5.98
CA LEU A 57 5.69 -8.09 5.47
C LEU A 57 7.18 -8.48 5.54
N LEU A 58 8.08 -7.57 5.15
CA LEU A 58 9.52 -7.76 5.26
C LEU A 58 9.93 -7.96 6.72
N GLY A 59 9.44 -7.12 7.64
CA GLY A 59 9.70 -7.27 9.08
C GLY A 59 9.15 -8.57 9.65
N TRP A 60 7.96 -9.01 9.22
CA TRP A 60 7.40 -10.30 9.59
C TRP A 60 8.26 -11.46 9.06
N CYS A 61 8.67 -11.42 7.79
CA CYS A 61 9.53 -12.42 7.17
C CYS A 61 10.88 -12.51 7.91
N TRP A 62 11.49 -11.37 8.23
CA TRP A 62 12.72 -11.29 9.00
C TRP A 62 12.59 -11.91 10.40
N ARG A 63 11.52 -11.59 11.13
CA ARG A 63 11.21 -12.24 12.43
C ARG A 63 10.99 -13.74 12.27
N ARG A 64 10.30 -14.17 11.21
CA ARG A 64 10.03 -15.59 10.94
C ARG A 64 11.31 -16.37 10.68
N LEU A 65 12.24 -15.80 9.91
CA LEU A 65 13.56 -16.38 9.65
C LEU A 65 14.40 -16.47 10.93
N LYS A 66 14.44 -15.42 11.76
CA LYS A 66 15.17 -15.45 13.04
C LYS A 66 14.57 -16.42 14.07
N SER A 67 13.24 -16.52 14.12
CA SER A 67 12.54 -17.41 15.05
C SER A 67 12.63 -18.90 14.70
N GLY A 68 13.18 -19.26 13.53
CA GLY A 68 13.50 -20.65 13.19
C GLY A 68 14.77 -21.19 13.88
N SER A 69 15.55 -20.34 14.56
CA SER A 69 16.88 -20.67 15.09
C SER A 69 16.93 -21.00 16.59
N THR A 70 15.80 -21.09 17.29
CA THR A 70 15.74 -21.58 18.67
C THR A 70 14.95 -22.88 18.72
N ARG A 71 15.56 -23.92 18.14
CA ARG A 71 15.23 -25.30 18.47
C ARG A 71 15.72 -25.51 19.90
N THR A 72 14.76 -25.52 20.82
CA THR A 72 14.83 -26.00 22.19
C THR A 72 15.97 -26.99 22.43
N ARG A 73 16.86 -26.68 23.36
CA ARG A 73 17.69 -27.67 24.06
C ARG A 73 17.40 -27.56 25.54
#